data_AF-A0A0K9UYP4-F1
#
_entry.id   AF-A0A0K9UYP4-F1
#
_cell.length_a   1.000
_cell.length_b   1.000
_cell.length_c   1.000
_cell.angle_alpha   90.00
_cell.angle_beta   90.00
_cell.angle_gamma   90.00
#
_symmetry.space_group_name_H-M   'P 1'
#
loop_
_entity.id
_entity.type
_entity.pdbx_description
1 polymer ?
#
loop_
_entity_poly.entity_id
_entity_poly.type
_entity_poly.pdbx_seq_one_letter_code
_entity_poly.pdbx_strand_id
1 'polypeptide(L)'
;MANYHLEIQNVVNTALAELEAEHKAGKLANAPVANNHFLVHWVTKALKAQRFHRCVGDDLTQWQKAGRSKGTESQLLPTFQRISAYYAHFFAEQEHTPITDKQIEAFLDEMEQAGWEVSTSEPLVNAGKVQIFTDGQNSLALCSVQCEACFDGERLVKPMNWFVRGHHAGFIEKAFAAGFMVHKQTDYKSNVKYHGEYLIFPANQGTQLAEIPISFRAN
;
A
#
# COMPACT_ATOMS: atom_id res chain seq x y z
N MET A 1 -6.65 19.61 -3.16
CA MET A 1 -6.63 18.48 -2.19
C MET A 1 -5.18 18.06 -2.03
N ALA A 2 -4.74 17.65 -0.84
CA ALA A 2 -3.38 17.14 -0.69
C ALA A 2 -3.28 15.73 -1.29
N ASN A 3 -2.19 15.46 -2.01
CA ASN A 3 -1.92 14.15 -2.58
C ASN A 3 -1.31 13.25 -1.50
N TYR A 4 -1.98 12.14 -1.19
CA TYR A 4 -1.56 11.23 -0.12
C TYR A 4 -0.10 10.77 -0.28
N HIS A 5 0.32 10.40 -1.50
CA HIS A 5 1.69 9.94 -1.78
C HIS A 5 2.77 10.99 -1.50
N LEU A 6 2.46 12.29 -1.63
CA LEU A 6 3.38 13.37 -1.26
C LEU A 6 3.39 13.56 0.26
N GLU A 7 2.22 13.55 0.88
CA GLU A 7 2.08 13.76 2.32
C GLU A 7 2.70 12.61 3.14
N ILE A 8 2.50 11.36 2.73
CA ILE A 8 3.10 10.21 3.44
C ILE A 8 4.62 10.21 3.35
N GLN A 9 5.18 10.60 2.19
CA GLN A 9 6.61 10.83 2.03
C GLN A 9 7.11 11.98 2.90
N ASN A 10 6.38 13.11 2.93
CA ASN A 10 6.70 14.24 3.79
C ASN A 10 6.78 13.83 5.26
N VAL A 11 5.81 13.03 5.74
CA VAL A 11 5.81 12.51 7.12
C VAL A 11 7.06 11.69 7.42
N VAL A 12 7.32 10.64 6.63
CA VAL A 12 8.42 9.71 6.93
C VAL A 12 9.78 10.36 6.73
N ASN A 13 9.95 11.18 5.69
CA ASN A 13 11.20 11.87 5.41
C ASN A 13 11.51 12.93 6.48
N THR A 14 10.51 13.67 6.96
CA THR A 14 10.70 14.61 8.07
C THR A 14 11.11 13.88 9.35
N ALA A 15 10.47 12.76 9.68
CA ALA A 15 10.81 11.98 10.85
C ALA A 15 12.25 11.43 10.81
N LEU A 16 12.65 10.90 9.64
CA LEU A 16 14.00 10.37 9.42
C LEU A 16 15.06 11.49 9.46
N ALA A 17 14.79 12.64 8.87
CA ALA A 17 15.69 13.78 8.88
C ALA A 17 15.88 14.36 10.30
N GLU A 18 14.81 14.46 11.09
CA GLU A 18 14.89 14.91 12.49
C GLU A 18 15.64 13.90 13.37
N LEU A 19 15.44 12.59 13.14
CA LEU A 19 16.20 11.55 13.82
C LEU A 19 17.71 11.67 13.53
N GLU A 20 18.08 11.84 12.26
CA GLU A 20 19.46 12.01 11.83
C GLU A 20 20.08 13.30 12.42
N ALA A 21 19.31 14.38 12.53
CA ALA A 21 19.77 15.62 13.16
C ALA A 21 20.10 15.43 14.64
N GLU A 22 19.30 14.65 15.38
CA GLU A 22 19.56 14.33 16.78
C GLU A 22 20.80 13.43 16.96
N HIS A 23 21.05 12.51 16.01
CA HIS A 23 22.29 11.73 15.97
C HIS A 23 23.51 12.63 15.73
N LYS A 24 23.45 13.51 14.72
CA LYS A 24 24.53 14.47 14.41
C LYS A 24 24.82 15.44 15.55
N ALA A 25 23.80 15.82 16.32
CA ALA A 25 23.94 16.66 17.49
C ALA A 25 24.49 15.93 18.73
N GLY A 26 24.69 14.61 18.67
CA GLY A 26 25.11 13.79 19.80
C GLY A 26 24.08 13.67 20.92
N LYS A 27 22.81 14.04 20.65
CA LYS A 27 21.71 14.05 21.63
C LYS A 27 21.01 12.71 21.74
N LEU A 28 21.13 11.87 20.71
CA LEU A 28 20.52 10.56 20.64
C LEU A 28 21.55 9.52 20.20
N ALA A 29 21.66 8.42 20.95
CA ALA A 29 22.49 7.30 20.54
C ALA A 29 21.88 6.61 19.32
N ASN A 30 22.70 6.33 18.30
CA ASN A 30 22.25 5.58 17.12
C ASN A 30 22.15 4.07 17.45
N ALA A 31 21.08 3.70 18.17
CA ALA A 31 20.80 2.34 18.58
C ALA A 31 19.32 2.01 18.39
N PRO A 32 18.96 0.74 18.06
CA PRO A 32 17.58 0.38 17.68
C PRO A 32 16.50 0.82 18.68
N VAL A 33 16.75 0.58 19.97
CA VAL A 33 15.82 0.93 21.06
C VAL A 33 15.65 2.44 21.18
N ALA A 34 16.75 3.19 21.17
CA ALA A 34 16.73 4.65 21.27
C ALA A 34 16.00 5.29 20.08
N ASN A 35 16.30 4.82 18.86
CA ASN A 35 15.66 5.31 17.63
C ASN A 35 14.15 5.02 17.63
N ASN A 36 13.74 3.82 18.06
CA ASN A 36 12.31 3.50 18.11
C ASN A 36 11.57 4.36 19.16
N HIS A 37 12.15 4.56 20.36
CA HIS A 37 11.56 5.44 21.37
C HIS A 37 11.42 6.89 20.88
N PHE A 38 12.45 7.40 20.21
CA PHE A 38 12.40 8.72 19.57
C PHE A 38 11.23 8.81 18.60
N LEU A 39 11.10 7.85 17.67
CA LEU A 39 10.04 7.87 16.65
C LEU A 39 8.64 7.72 17.24
N VAL A 40 8.43 6.90 18.28
CA VAL A 40 7.14 6.78 18.96
C VAL A 40 6.73 8.12 19.60
N HIS A 41 7.68 8.81 20.23
CA HIS A 41 7.43 10.14 20.80
C HIS A 41 7.17 11.17 19.70
N TRP A 42 7.97 11.13 18.63
CA TRP A 42 7.85 12.01 17.48
C TRP A 42 6.46 11.90 16.83
N VAL A 43 5.99 10.68 16.54
CA VAL A 43 4.65 10.42 15.97
C VAL A 43 3.57 10.98 16.88
N THR A 44 3.68 10.76 18.20
CA THR A 44 2.72 11.28 19.18
C THR A 44 2.66 12.80 19.16
N LYS A 45 3.81 13.48 19.10
CA LYS A 45 3.89 14.93 19.04
C LYS A 45 3.34 15.45 17.70
N ALA A 46 3.66 14.79 16.59
CA ALA A 46 3.21 15.16 15.27
C ALA A 46 1.69 15.06 15.11
N LEU A 47 1.10 13.98 15.61
CA LEU A 47 -0.34 13.77 15.61
C LEU A 47 -1.07 14.83 16.45
N LYS A 48 -0.59 15.09 17.68
CA LYS A 48 -1.20 16.10 18.58
C LYS A 48 -1.14 17.51 18.01
N ALA A 49 -0.04 17.86 17.36
CA ALA A 49 0.17 19.18 16.77
C ALA A 49 -0.44 19.31 15.36
N GLN A 50 -1.09 18.27 14.83
CA GLN A 50 -1.65 18.25 13.47
C GLN A 50 -0.62 18.74 12.41
N ARG A 51 0.64 18.30 12.54
CA ARG A 51 1.77 18.79 11.73
C ARG A 51 1.62 18.54 10.23
N PHE A 52 0.85 17.52 9.86
CA PHE A 52 0.69 17.05 8.50
C PHE A 52 -0.79 17.07 8.10
N HIS A 53 -1.04 17.05 6.79
CA HIS A 53 -2.42 17.06 6.30
C HIS A 53 -3.21 15.85 6.82
N ARG A 54 -4.52 16.02 7.02
CA ARG A 54 -5.39 14.99 7.62
C ARG A 54 -5.42 13.63 6.88
N CYS A 55 -5.02 13.58 5.61
CA CYS A 55 -5.04 12.36 4.80
C CYS A 55 -4.08 11.28 5.30
N VAL A 56 -3.07 11.63 6.10
CA VAL A 56 -2.12 10.69 6.75
C VAL A 56 -2.38 10.55 8.25
N GLY A 57 -3.50 11.09 8.75
CA GLY A 57 -3.84 11.08 10.17
C GLY A 57 -4.09 9.66 10.71
N ASP A 58 -4.66 8.79 9.89
CA ASP A 58 -4.91 7.40 10.25
C ASP A 58 -3.60 6.61 10.37
N ASP A 59 -2.62 6.85 9.49
CA ASP A 59 -1.28 6.25 9.56
C ASP A 59 -0.55 6.66 10.85
N LEU A 60 -0.54 7.96 11.15
CA LEU A 60 0.04 8.48 12.40
C LEU A 60 -0.63 7.86 13.63
N THR A 61 -1.96 7.73 13.61
CA THR A 61 -2.73 7.10 14.68
C THR A 61 -2.38 5.62 14.83
N GLN A 62 -2.21 4.90 13.72
CA GLN A 62 -1.82 3.49 13.71
C GLN A 62 -0.40 3.30 14.25
N TRP A 63 0.56 4.11 13.82
CA TRP A 63 1.93 4.04 14.34
C TRP A 63 2.03 4.41 15.81
N GLN A 64 1.23 5.38 16.26
CA GLN A 64 1.12 5.70 17.67
C GLN A 64 0.57 4.53 18.49
N LYS A 65 -0.48 3.85 17.98
CA LYS A 65 -1.04 2.65 18.61
C LYS A 65 0.00 1.53 18.66
N ALA A 66 0.73 1.30 17.56
CA ALA A 66 1.80 0.30 17.49
C ALA A 66 2.92 0.58 18.50
N GLY A 67 3.34 1.84 18.63
CA GLY A 67 4.32 2.25 19.64
C GLY A 67 3.88 1.97 21.08
N ARG A 68 2.57 2.16 21.37
CA ARG A 68 2.01 1.85 22.70
C ARG A 68 1.87 0.36 22.97
N SER A 69 1.44 -0.42 21.98
CA SER A 69 1.14 -1.84 22.18
C SER A 69 2.37 -2.75 22.04
N LYS A 70 3.35 -2.39 21.21
CA LYS A 70 4.53 -3.20 20.92
C LYS A 70 5.83 -2.63 21.49
N GLY A 71 5.84 -1.39 22.00
CA GLY A 71 7.04 -0.76 22.54
C GLY A 71 8.18 -0.75 21.52
N THR A 72 9.34 -1.30 21.87
CA THR A 72 10.52 -1.42 21.00
C THR A 72 10.31 -2.32 19.78
N GLU A 73 9.32 -3.21 19.82
CA GLU A 73 8.97 -4.11 18.71
C GLU A 73 8.04 -3.46 17.66
N SER A 74 7.72 -2.17 17.80
CA SER A 74 6.90 -1.46 16.80
C SER A 74 7.62 -1.26 15.46
N GLN A 75 8.95 -1.42 15.43
CA GLN A 75 9.77 -1.38 14.21
C GLN A 75 9.52 -0.11 13.36
N LEU A 76 9.37 1.06 14.00
CA LEU A 76 8.99 2.29 13.29
C LEU A 76 10.11 2.77 12.35
N LEU A 77 11.37 2.68 12.77
CA LEU A 77 12.51 3.09 11.94
C LEU A 77 12.56 2.33 10.60
N PRO A 78 12.64 0.98 10.59
CA PRO A 78 12.65 0.24 9.33
C PRO A 78 11.34 0.41 8.55
N THR A 79 10.20 0.63 9.21
CA THR A 79 8.93 0.94 8.53
C THR A 79 9.03 2.26 7.77
N PHE A 80 9.52 3.33 8.41
CA PHE A 80 9.63 4.65 7.78
C PHE A 80 10.63 4.66 6.63
N GLN A 81 11.76 3.98 6.80
CA GLN A 81 12.75 3.78 5.73
C GLN A 81 12.15 3.05 4.53
N ARG A 82 11.40 1.95 4.77
CA ARG A 82 10.73 1.20 3.69
C ARG A 82 9.69 2.04 2.97
N ILE A 83 8.87 2.80 3.68
CA ILE A 83 7.87 3.69 3.06
C ILE A 83 8.55 4.77 2.21
N SER A 84 9.59 5.42 2.76
CA SER A 84 10.36 6.44 2.05
C SER A 84 10.92 5.90 0.73
N ALA A 85 11.65 4.78 0.79
CA ALA A 85 12.24 4.16 -0.39
C ALA A 85 11.19 3.64 -1.39
N TYR A 86 10.10 3.04 -0.91
CA TYR A 86 9.06 2.47 -1.77
C TYR A 86 8.32 3.56 -2.56
N TYR A 87 7.94 4.65 -1.91
CA TYR A 87 7.29 5.75 -2.60
C TYR A 87 8.27 6.51 -3.51
N ALA A 88 9.53 6.68 -3.12
CA ALA A 88 10.54 7.23 -4.00
C ALA A 88 10.74 6.37 -5.25
N HIS A 89 10.68 5.04 -5.14
CA HIS A 89 10.76 4.15 -6.30
C HIS A 89 9.67 4.40 -7.35
N PHE A 90 8.42 4.67 -6.93
CA PHE A 90 7.30 4.94 -7.84
C PHE A 90 7.20 6.40 -8.29
N PHE A 91 7.72 7.35 -7.52
CA PHE A 91 7.45 8.78 -7.69
C PHE A 91 8.72 9.65 -7.79
N ALA A 92 9.89 9.06 -8.03
CA ALA A 92 11.14 9.81 -8.23
C ALA A 92 11.09 10.71 -9.47
N GLU A 93 10.39 10.28 -10.52
CA GLU A 93 10.21 11.06 -11.75
C GLU A 93 8.97 11.97 -11.64
N GLN A 94 9.05 13.16 -12.24
CA GLN A 94 7.96 14.16 -12.17
C GLN A 94 6.71 13.72 -12.96
N GLU A 95 6.87 12.87 -13.98
CA GLU A 95 5.76 12.30 -14.72
C GLU A 95 5.38 10.94 -14.15
N HIS A 96 4.14 10.84 -13.68
CA HIS A 96 3.61 9.57 -13.20
C HIS A 96 3.26 8.67 -14.37
N THR A 97 3.86 7.49 -14.43
CA THR A 97 3.55 6.49 -15.45
C THR A 97 2.08 6.10 -15.36
N PRO A 98 1.28 6.33 -16.43
CA PRO A 98 -0.12 5.93 -16.43
C PRO A 98 -0.23 4.41 -16.38
N ILE A 99 -1.26 3.91 -15.68
CA ILE A 99 -1.63 2.50 -15.71
C ILE A 99 -2.52 2.27 -16.92
N THR A 100 -2.22 1.24 -17.72
CA THR A 100 -3.03 0.86 -18.87
C THR A 100 -3.77 -0.46 -18.70
N ASP A 101 -4.82 -0.65 -19.48
CA ASP A 101 -5.54 -1.91 -19.63
C ASP A 101 -4.59 -3.07 -19.99
N LYS A 102 -3.71 -2.87 -20.98
CA LYS A 102 -2.70 -3.86 -21.40
C LYS A 102 -1.76 -4.30 -20.28
N GLN A 103 -1.39 -3.40 -19.37
CA GLN A 103 -0.57 -3.77 -18.22
C GLN A 103 -1.34 -4.67 -17.26
N ILE A 104 -2.63 -4.42 -17.08
CA ILE A 104 -3.49 -5.24 -16.23
C ILE A 104 -3.72 -6.61 -16.88
N GLU A 105 -4.03 -6.66 -18.18
CA GLU A 105 -4.15 -7.91 -18.94
C GLU A 105 -2.88 -8.76 -18.85
N ALA A 106 -1.70 -8.15 -19.09
CA ALA A 106 -0.42 -8.85 -18.96
C ALA A 106 -0.17 -9.38 -17.54
N PHE A 107 -0.62 -8.66 -16.51
CA PHE A 107 -0.54 -9.12 -15.13
C PHE A 107 -1.49 -10.29 -14.85
N LEU A 108 -2.71 -10.26 -15.39
CA LEU A 108 -3.64 -11.38 -15.28
C LEU A 108 -3.06 -12.65 -15.93
N ASP A 109 -2.46 -12.51 -17.12
CA ASP A 109 -1.77 -13.61 -17.80
C ASP A 109 -0.61 -14.16 -16.95
N GLU A 110 0.19 -13.30 -16.31
CA GLU A 110 1.27 -13.73 -15.40
C GLU A 110 0.73 -14.50 -14.18
N MET A 111 -0.42 -14.08 -13.66
CA MET A 111 -1.06 -14.72 -12.52
C MET A 111 -1.56 -16.12 -12.91
N GLU A 112 -2.21 -16.28 -14.05
CA GLU A 112 -2.62 -17.58 -14.59
C GLU A 112 -1.42 -18.50 -14.82
N GLN A 113 -0.34 -17.99 -15.44
CA GLN A 113 0.90 -18.73 -15.65
C GLN A 113 1.56 -19.16 -14.34
N ALA A 114 1.38 -18.38 -13.26
CA ALA A 114 1.83 -18.71 -11.92
C ALA A 114 0.89 -19.67 -11.17
N GLY A 115 -0.12 -20.23 -11.85
CA GLY A 115 -1.07 -21.19 -11.30
C GLY A 115 -2.15 -20.57 -10.41
N TRP A 116 -2.43 -19.28 -10.59
CA TRP A 116 -3.58 -18.63 -9.96
C TRP A 116 -4.85 -18.83 -10.78
N GLU A 117 -5.97 -18.96 -10.10
CA GLU A 117 -7.28 -18.95 -10.71
C GLU A 117 -7.75 -17.49 -10.89
N VAL A 118 -7.77 -17.02 -12.13
CA VAL A 118 -8.16 -15.65 -12.49
C VAL A 118 -9.61 -15.60 -12.95
N SER A 119 -10.39 -14.65 -12.41
CA SER A 119 -11.80 -14.47 -12.76
C SER A 119 -12.13 -13.01 -13.08
N THR A 120 -12.65 -12.74 -14.28
CA THR A 120 -12.99 -11.39 -14.75
C THR A 120 -14.40 -11.28 -15.31
N SER A 121 -15.19 -12.36 -15.25
CA SER A 121 -16.51 -12.46 -15.91
C SER A 121 -17.68 -11.96 -15.06
N GLU A 122 -17.53 -11.99 -13.74
CA GLU A 122 -18.62 -11.71 -12.79
C GLU A 122 -18.65 -10.23 -12.38
N PRO A 123 -19.84 -9.62 -12.21
CA PRO A 123 -19.95 -8.35 -11.51
C PRO A 123 -19.69 -8.56 -10.01
N LEU A 124 -18.67 -7.88 -9.46
CA LEU A 124 -18.25 -8.06 -8.05
C LEU A 124 -18.52 -6.83 -7.19
N VAL A 125 -18.40 -5.64 -7.76
CA VAL A 125 -18.58 -4.36 -7.06
C VAL A 125 -20.05 -3.96 -7.12
N ASN A 126 -20.62 -3.58 -5.96
CA ASN A 126 -22.04 -3.22 -5.79
C ASN A 126 -23.06 -4.32 -6.19
N ALA A 127 -22.62 -5.57 -6.35
CA ALA A 127 -23.46 -6.71 -6.75
C ALA A 127 -24.02 -7.53 -5.58
N GLY A 128 -23.79 -7.11 -4.33
CA GLY A 128 -24.07 -7.91 -3.14
C GLY A 128 -22.96 -8.92 -2.85
N LYS A 129 -23.26 -9.96 -2.05
CA LYS A 129 -22.27 -11.01 -1.71
C LYS A 129 -22.15 -12.02 -2.84
N VAL A 130 -20.98 -12.05 -3.48
CA VAL A 130 -20.63 -12.98 -4.56
C VAL A 130 -19.76 -14.11 -4.03
N GLN A 131 -19.85 -15.29 -4.63
CA GLN A 131 -19.03 -16.44 -4.30
C GLN A 131 -18.38 -16.99 -5.56
N ILE A 132 -17.05 -17.02 -5.56
CA ILE A 132 -16.24 -17.65 -6.61
C ILE A 132 -15.78 -19.00 -6.05
N PHE A 133 -16.07 -20.06 -6.79
CA PHE A 133 -15.68 -21.43 -6.43
C PHE A 133 -14.33 -21.72 -7.05
N THR A 134 -13.35 -22.01 -6.19
CA THR A 134 -11.97 -22.28 -6.57
C THR A 134 -11.57 -23.64 -6.01
N ASP A 135 -10.82 -24.46 -6.75
CA ASP A 135 -10.39 -25.80 -6.32
C ASP A 135 -9.18 -25.76 -5.38
N GLY A 136 -9.23 -24.88 -4.37
CA GLY A 136 -8.17 -24.68 -3.38
C GLY A 136 -6.97 -23.85 -3.87
N GLN A 137 -6.98 -23.41 -5.14
CA GLN A 137 -5.94 -22.57 -5.72
C GLN A 137 -5.98 -21.14 -5.14
N ASN A 138 -4.86 -20.42 -5.27
CA ASN A 138 -4.86 -18.98 -5.06
C ASN A 138 -5.73 -18.33 -6.14
N SER A 139 -6.49 -17.30 -5.80
CA SER A 139 -7.40 -16.67 -6.74
C SER A 139 -7.29 -15.16 -6.76
N LEU A 140 -7.34 -14.60 -7.97
CA LEU A 140 -7.44 -13.18 -8.26
C LEU A 140 -8.71 -12.94 -9.06
N ALA A 141 -9.60 -12.10 -8.55
CA ALA A 141 -10.84 -11.77 -9.23
C ALA A 141 -10.97 -10.25 -9.42
N LEU A 142 -11.39 -9.85 -10.62
CA LEU A 142 -11.68 -8.47 -10.99
C LEU A 142 -13.16 -8.36 -11.40
N CYS A 143 -13.75 -7.21 -11.10
CA CYS A 143 -15.15 -6.95 -11.46
C CYS A 143 -15.28 -6.71 -12.96
N SER A 144 -16.10 -7.50 -13.66
CA SER A 144 -16.33 -7.37 -15.10
C SER A 144 -16.75 -5.96 -15.51
N VAL A 145 -17.60 -5.31 -14.71
CA VAL A 145 -18.06 -3.94 -14.94
C VAL A 145 -16.91 -2.93 -14.86
N GLN A 146 -15.93 -3.14 -13.96
CA GLN A 146 -14.80 -2.23 -13.82
C GLN A 146 -13.76 -2.41 -14.93
N CYS A 147 -13.68 -3.58 -15.56
CA CYS A 147 -12.78 -3.83 -16.69
C CYS A 147 -13.00 -2.84 -17.85
N GLU A 148 -14.22 -2.32 -18.00
CA GLU A 148 -14.52 -1.25 -18.96
C GLU A 148 -14.68 0.11 -18.26
N ALA A 149 -15.46 0.19 -17.17
CA ALA A 149 -15.90 1.47 -16.61
C ALA A 149 -14.81 2.28 -15.91
N CYS A 150 -13.65 1.68 -15.61
CA CYS A 150 -12.52 2.36 -14.97
C CYS A 150 -11.56 3.03 -15.95
N PHE A 151 -11.71 2.80 -17.26
CA PHE A 151 -10.77 3.29 -18.28
C PHE A 151 -11.35 4.43 -19.12
N ASP A 152 -10.46 5.29 -19.61
CA ASP A 152 -10.70 6.25 -20.70
C ASP A 152 -9.66 5.98 -21.79
N GLY A 153 -10.13 5.41 -22.91
CA GLY A 153 -9.25 4.72 -23.85
C GLY A 153 -8.50 3.59 -23.14
N GLU A 154 -7.18 3.56 -23.28
CA GLU A 154 -6.32 2.55 -22.63
C GLU A 154 -5.97 2.90 -21.17
N ARG A 155 -6.30 4.11 -20.68
CA ARG A 155 -5.77 4.63 -19.41
C ARG A 155 -6.74 4.42 -18.26
N LEU A 156 -6.24 3.91 -17.14
CA LEU A 156 -7.01 3.80 -15.90
C LEU A 156 -7.26 5.21 -15.32
N VAL A 157 -8.53 5.61 -15.24
CA VAL A 157 -8.96 6.93 -14.72
C VAL A 157 -9.75 6.85 -13.42
N LYS A 158 -10.14 5.65 -12.98
CA LYS A 158 -10.79 5.40 -11.69
C LYS A 158 -10.10 4.26 -10.94
N PRO A 159 -10.17 4.24 -9.60
CA PRO A 159 -9.68 3.10 -8.84
C PRO A 159 -10.40 1.80 -9.23
N MET A 160 -9.67 0.69 -9.20
CA MET A 160 -10.19 -0.64 -9.56
C MET A 160 -10.01 -1.61 -8.39
N ASN A 161 -11.05 -2.41 -8.12
CA ASN A 161 -11.07 -3.37 -7.02
C ASN A 161 -10.54 -4.72 -7.48
N TRP A 162 -9.53 -5.22 -6.77
CA TRP A 162 -8.94 -6.54 -6.97
C TRP A 162 -9.20 -7.40 -5.74
N PHE A 163 -9.81 -8.56 -5.95
CA PHE A 163 -10.18 -9.48 -4.89
C PHE A 163 -9.20 -10.66 -4.88
N VAL A 164 -8.60 -10.93 -3.74
CA VAL A 164 -7.49 -11.89 -3.62
C VAL A 164 -7.80 -12.91 -2.55
N ARG A 165 -7.59 -14.20 -2.85
CA ARG A 165 -7.67 -15.31 -1.89
C ARG A 165 -6.41 -16.16 -1.95
N GLY A 166 -5.98 -16.66 -0.79
CA GLY A 166 -4.82 -17.55 -0.67
C GLY A 166 -3.55 -16.77 -0.34
N HIS A 167 -2.55 -16.81 -1.20
CA HIS A 167 -1.22 -16.28 -0.92
C HIS A 167 -1.10 -14.76 -1.18
N HIS A 168 -1.67 -13.94 -0.29
CA HIS A 168 -1.66 -12.48 -0.37
C HIS A 168 -0.26 -11.86 -0.50
N ALA A 169 0.74 -12.39 0.22
CA ALA A 169 2.11 -11.89 0.12
C ALA A 169 2.65 -12.07 -1.30
N GLY A 170 2.48 -13.25 -1.91
CA GLY A 170 2.86 -13.50 -3.30
C GLY A 170 2.13 -12.60 -4.31
N PHE A 171 0.85 -12.29 -4.05
CA PHE A 171 0.13 -11.30 -4.87
C PHE A 171 0.77 -9.91 -4.79
N ILE A 172 1.12 -9.42 -3.60
CA ILE A 172 1.76 -8.10 -3.41
C ILE A 172 3.12 -8.06 -4.11
N GLU A 173 3.91 -9.13 -4.00
CA GLU A 173 5.21 -9.26 -4.68
C GLU A 173 5.06 -9.17 -6.20
N LYS A 174 4.10 -9.91 -6.79
CA LYS A 174 3.84 -9.90 -8.23
C LYS A 174 3.29 -8.56 -8.71
N ALA A 175 2.35 -7.97 -7.96
CA ALA A 175 1.80 -6.66 -8.29
C ALA A 175 2.89 -5.58 -8.32
N PHE A 176 3.80 -5.58 -7.34
CA PHE A 176 4.94 -4.67 -7.32
C PHE A 176 5.88 -4.89 -8.53
N ALA A 177 6.22 -6.16 -8.83
CA ALA A 177 7.07 -6.49 -9.98
C ALA A 177 6.46 -6.04 -11.33
N ALA A 178 5.12 -6.06 -11.43
CA ALA A 178 4.37 -5.57 -12.59
C ALA A 178 4.12 -4.04 -12.58
N GLY A 179 4.62 -3.31 -11.58
CA GLY A 179 4.53 -1.84 -11.51
C GLY A 179 3.24 -1.31 -10.88
N PHE A 180 2.55 -2.10 -10.06
CA PHE A 180 1.35 -1.69 -9.35
C PHE A 180 1.60 -1.42 -7.87
N MET A 181 1.05 -0.32 -7.36
CA MET A 181 0.83 -0.10 -5.94
C MET A 181 -0.58 -0.59 -5.58
N VAL A 182 -0.67 -1.54 -4.66
CA VAL A 182 -1.94 -2.11 -4.19
C VAL A 182 -2.26 -1.63 -2.77
N HIS A 183 -3.53 -1.27 -2.54
CA HIS A 183 -3.99 -0.64 -1.31
C HIS A 183 -5.08 -1.49 -0.67
N LYS A 184 -4.75 -2.15 0.44
CA LYS A 184 -5.64 -3.09 1.11
C LYS A 184 -6.84 -2.39 1.75
N GLN A 185 -8.05 -2.86 1.42
CA GLN A 185 -9.31 -2.41 2.02
C GLN A 185 -9.76 -3.35 3.14
N THR A 186 -9.68 -4.66 2.92
CA THR A 186 -10.05 -5.65 3.94
C THR A 186 -9.39 -7.00 3.69
N ASP A 187 -9.12 -7.75 4.77
CA ASP A 187 -8.57 -9.11 4.72
C ASP A 187 -9.57 -10.16 4.22
N TYR A 188 -10.85 -10.04 4.59
CA TYR A 188 -11.83 -11.12 4.35
C TYR A 188 -13.30 -10.66 4.35
N LYS A 189 -13.58 -9.38 4.63
CA LYS A 189 -14.95 -8.86 4.71
C LYS A 189 -15.45 -8.25 3.40
N SER A 190 -14.75 -8.48 2.30
CA SER A 190 -15.08 -7.94 0.99
C SER A 190 -16.41 -8.50 0.45
N ASN A 191 -16.90 -7.91 -0.65
CA ASN A 191 -18.11 -8.40 -1.32
C ASN A 191 -17.95 -9.81 -1.94
N VAL A 192 -16.71 -10.26 -2.16
CA VAL A 192 -16.42 -11.60 -2.65
C VAL A 192 -16.06 -12.49 -1.46
N LYS A 193 -16.85 -13.55 -1.23
CA LYS A 193 -16.63 -14.44 -0.08
C LYS A 193 -15.20 -14.99 -0.08
N TYR A 194 -14.57 -14.97 1.11
CA TYR A 194 -13.22 -15.47 1.36
C TYR A 194 -12.09 -14.75 0.64
N HIS A 195 -12.36 -13.62 -0.02
CA HIS A 195 -11.33 -12.78 -0.64
C HIS A 195 -11.09 -11.52 0.19
N GLY A 196 -9.83 -11.16 0.35
CA GLY A 196 -9.44 -9.81 0.70
C GLY A 196 -9.63 -8.88 -0.49
N GLU A 197 -9.71 -7.59 -0.23
CA GLU A 197 -9.93 -6.56 -1.24
C GLU A 197 -8.78 -5.57 -1.24
N TYR A 198 -8.33 -5.26 -2.44
CA TYR A 198 -7.28 -4.30 -2.74
C TYR A 198 -7.79 -3.31 -3.77
N LEU A 199 -7.27 -2.10 -3.72
CA LEU A 199 -7.46 -1.10 -4.76
C LEU A 199 -6.13 -0.83 -5.47
N ILE A 200 -6.18 -0.71 -6.80
CA ILE A 200 -5.19 0.03 -7.57
C ILE A 200 -5.77 1.38 -7.96
N PHE A 201 -4.93 2.40 -8.10
CA PHE A 201 -5.34 3.77 -8.39
C PHE A 201 -4.69 4.28 -9.68
N PRO A 202 -5.33 5.20 -10.41
CA PRO A 202 -4.71 5.88 -11.54
C PRO A 202 -3.30 6.38 -11.22
N ALA A 203 -2.35 6.01 -12.08
CA ALA A 203 -0.93 6.36 -11.95
C ALA A 203 -0.32 6.04 -10.55
N ASN A 204 -0.82 4.98 -9.90
CA ASN A 204 -0.44 4.54 -8.56
C ASN A 204 -0.71 5.55 -7.43
N GLN A 205 -1.48 6.61 -7.69
CA GLN A 205 -1.75 7.68 -6.73
C GLN A 205 -2.87 7.33 -5.74
N GLY A 206 -2.63 6.32 -4.91
CA GLY A 206 -3.59 5.90 -3.88
C GLY A 206 -3.83 6.95 -2.80
N THR A 207 -4.92 6.75 -2.06
CA THR A 207 -5.38 7.66 -0.99
C THR A 207 -5.06 7.16 0.42
N GLN A 208 -4.31 6.07 0.53
CA GLN A 208 -3.92 5.41 1.77
C GLN A 208 -2.60 4.67 1.56
N LEU A 209 -2.00 4.14 2.63
CA LEU A 209 -0.73 3.44 2.53
C LEU A 209 -0.86 2.21 1.61
N ALA A 210 0.14 2.01 0.75
CA ALA A 210 0.25 0.84 -0.10
C ALA A 210 0.84 -0.32 0.70
N GLU A 211 0.47 -1.53 0.33
CA GLU A 211 1.10 -2.74 0.84
C GLU A 211 2.49 -2.87 0.19
N ILE A 212 3.54 -2.87 1.03
CA ILE A 212 4.93 -2.94 0.59
C ILE A 212 5.38 -4.41 0.62
N PRO A 213 5.86 -4.97 -0.50
CA PRO A 213 6.34 -6.36 -0.56
C PRO A 213 7.37 -6.66 0.51
N ILE A 214 7.33 -7.85 1.10
CA ILE A 214 8.24 -8.24 2.20
C ILE A 214 9.69 -8.28 1.68
N SER A 215 9.87 -8.65 0.41
CA SER A 215 11.17 -8.64 -0.26
C SER A 215 11.76 -7.23 -0.43
N PHE A 216 10.92 -6.18 -0.45
CA PHE A 216 11.35 -4.81 -0.70
C PHE A 216 12.26 -4.30 0.43
N ARG A 217 13.50 -3.96 0.05
CA ARG A 217 14.51 -3.39 0.94
C ARG A 217 14.67 -1.90 0.65
N ALA A 218 14.65 -1.10 1.70
CA ALA A 218 15.14 0.27 1.63
C ALA A 218 16.67 0.19 1.50
N ASN A 219 17.20 0.55 0.34
CA ASN A 219 18.64 0.67 0.11
C ASN A 219 19.18 1.97 0.70
#